data_AF-A0A9N7L888-F1
#
_entry.id   AF-A0A9N7L888-F1
#
_cell.length_a   1.000
_cell.length_b   1.000
_cell.length_c   1.000
_cell.angle_alpha   90.00
_cell.angle_beta   90.00
_cell.angle_gamma   90.00
#
_symmetry.space_group_name_H-M   'P 1'
#
loop_
_entity.id
_entity.type
_entity.pdbx_description
1 polymer ?
#
loop_
_entity_poly.entity_id
_entity_poly.type
_entity_poly.pdbx_seq_one_letter_code
_entity_poly.pdbx_strand_id
1 'polypeptide(L)'
;MAKPGPVAGSEGARKIAEAHRGSHDHDKEGGFAANPDLAREAGRKGGETVKNRYGPSFYQNIGKKGGETVKRERGTAFYAEIGRKGGEMRGQRAAEQRDASVDVNAAPVVPRKRGRPAKNPAK
;
A
#
# COMPACT_ATOMS: atom_id res chain seq x y z
N MET A 1 40.21 26.44 4.43
CA MET A 1 40.11 25.90 5.80
C MET A 1 38.87 26.49 6.45
N ALA A 2 37.85 25.69 6.76
CA ALA A 2 36.65 26.17 7.46
C ALA A 2 36.97 26.40 8.95
N LYS A 3 36.50 27.51 9.53
CA LYS A 3 36.68 27.78 10.96
C LYS A 3 35.87 26.77 11.77
N PRO A 4 36.41 26.21 12.87
CA PRO A 4 35.67 25.30 13.74
C PRO A 4 34.44 26.02 14.31
N GLY A 5 33.31 25.32 14.33
CA GLY A 5 32.06 25.85 14.88
C GLY A 5 32.16 26.15 16.37
N PRO A 6 31.20 26.92 16.93
CA PRO A 6 31.22 27.25 18.35
C PRO A 6 31.06 26.00 19.21
N VAL A 7 31.79 25.96 20.32
CA VAL A 7 31.76 24.85 21.28
C VAL A 7 30.35 24.73 21.88
N ALA A 8 29.81 23.53 21.97
CA ALA A 8 28.50 23.28 22.57
C ALA A 8 28.42 23.88 23.98
N GLY A 9 27.36 24.65 24.27
CA GLY A 9 27.16 25.32 25.56
C GLY A 9 27.88 26.67 25.71
N SER A 10 28.77 27.05 24.78
CA SER A 10 29.37 28.40 24.74
C SER A 10 28.33 29.48 24.47
N GLU A 11 28.64 30.73 24.82
CA GLU A 11 27.78 31.87 24.46
C GLU A 11 27.52 31.95 22.95
N GLY A 12 28.51 31.64 22.11
CA GLY A 12 28.33 31.60 20.66
C GLY A 12 27.29 30.57 20.23
N ALA A 13 27.32 29.37 20.84
CA ALA A 13 26.31 28.34 20.59
C ALA A 13 24.93 28.74 21.13
N ARG A 14 24.87 29.39 22.31
CA ARG A 14 23.62 29.91 22.89
C ARG A 14 23.01 31.01 22.04
N LYS A 15 23.82 31.93 21.51
CA LYS A 15 23.38 33.06 20.68
C LYS A 15 22.83 32.58 19.33
N ILE A 16 23.43 31.54 18.74
CA ILE A 16 22.90 30.87 17.54
C ILE A 16 21.61 30.13 17.90
N ALA A 17 21.60 29.35 18.99
CA ALA A 17 20.41 28.62 19.42
C ALA A 17 19.24 29.56 19.74
N GLU A 18 19.52 30.75 20.30
CA GLU A 18 18.55 31.78 20.63
C GLU A 18 18.05 32.54 19.40
N ALA A 19 18.94 32.90 18.47
CA ALA A 19 18.57 33.49 17.18
C ALA A 19 17.67 32.55 16.34
N HIS A 20 17.79 31.24 16.52
CA HIS A 20 16.98 30.23 15.85
C HIS A 20 15.86 29.63 16.73
N ARG A 21 15.68 30.09 17.98
CA ARG A 21 14.66 29.56 18.93
C ARG A 21 13.22 29.95 18.56
N GLY A 22 13.06 30.99 17.73
CA GLY A 22 11.76 31.56 17.36
C GLY A 22 11.38 31.46 15.88
N SER A 23 12.18 30.78 15.04
CA SER A 23 11.91 30.70 13.60
C SER A 23 11.20 29.40 13.19
N HIS A 24 10.55 28.70 14.13
CA HIS A 24 9.76 27.50 13.86
C HIS A 24 8.28 27.74 14.15
N ASP A 25 7.75 28.89 13.69
CA ASP A 25 6.31 29.11 13.52
C ASP A 25 5.80 28.33 12.29
N HIS A 26 6.00 27.01 12.25
CA HIS A 26 5.44 26.15 11.20
C HIS A 26 4.30 25.24 11.69
N ASP A 27 4.01 25.25 13.00
CA ASP A 27 2.99 24.37 13.59
C ASP A 27 1.59 25.00 13.71
N LYS A 28 1.45 26.31 13.43
CA LYS A 28 0.19 27.06 13.66
C LYS A 28 -0.80 27.01 12.49
N GLU A 29 -0.35 26.67 11.28
CA GLU A 29 -1.22 26.49 10.10
C GLU A 29 -1.57 25.02 9.84
N GLY A 30 -1.12 24.13 10.73
CA GLY A 30 -1.36 22.70 10.66
C GLY A 30 -0.45 22.02 9.64
N GLY A 31 0.28 20.99 10.08
CA GLY A 31 1.18 20.23 9.21
C GLY A 31 0.44 19.50 8.07
N PHE A 32 1.14 18.62 7.35
CA PHE A 32 0.55 17.85 6.24
C PHE A 32 -0.78 17.13 6.58
N ALA A 33 -1.06 16.85 7.86
CA ALA A 33 -2.34 16.27 8.30
C ALA A 33 -3.52 17.25 8.33
N ALA A 34 -3.28 18.55 8.47
CA ALA A 34 -4.33 19.56 8.55
C ALA A 34 -4.87 19.97 7.16
N ASN A 35 -4.05 19.82 6.11
CA ASN A 35 -4.45 20.05 4.74
C ASN A 35 -4.41 18.73 3.93
N PRO A 36 -5.55 18.06 3.73
CA PRO A 36 -5.60 16.75 3.07
C PRO A 36 -5.15 16.79 1.60
N ASP A 37 -5.33 17.92 0.92
CA ASP A 37 -4.92 18.06 -0.48
C ASP A 37 -3.41 18.21 -0.60
N LEU A 38 -2.80 19.00 0.28
CA LEU A 38 -1.35 19.11 0.38
C LEU A 38 -0.72 17.77 0.79
N ALA A 39 -1.34 17.03 1.71
CA ALA A 39 -0.92 15.68 2.10
C ALA A 39 -0.92 14.72 0.91
N ARG A 40 -2.01 14.76 0.12
CA ARG A 40 -2.18 13.92 -1.06
C ARG A 40 -1.13 14.24 -2.12
N GLU A 41 -0.88 15.53 -2.38
CA GLU A 41 0.13 15.95 -3.35
C GLU A 41 1.56 15.58 -2.91
N ALA A 42 1.89 15.82 -1.64
CA ALA A 42 3.17 15.44 -1.06
C ALA A 42 3.38 13.92 -1.10
N GLY A 43 2.34 13.14 -0.76
CA GLY A 43 2.36 11.68 -0.85
C GLY A 43 2.56 11.18 -2.28
N ARG A 44 1.87 11.79 -3.26
CA ARG A 44 2.05 11.46 -4.69
C ARG A 44 3.47 11.74 -5.15
N LYS A 45 4.00 12.95 -4.91
CA LYS A 45 5.36 13.34 -5.31
C LYS A 45 6.42 12.47 -4.64
N GLY A 46 6.23 12.14 -3.36
CA GLY A 46 7.10 11.21 -2.63
C GLY A 46 7.10 9.82 -3.25
N GLY A 47 5.91 9.26 -3.53
CA GLY A 47 5.76 7.96 -4.17
C GLY A 47 6.37 7.90 -5.58
N GLU A 48 6.16 8.94 -6.40
CA GLU A 48 6.77 9.07 -7.73
C GLU A 48 8.30 9.12 -7.65
N THR A 49 8.85 9.87 -6.69
CA THR A 49 10.29 9.97 -6.48
C THR A 49 10.90 8.62 -6.10
N VAL A 50 10.26 7.88 -5.17
CA VAL A 50 10.70 6.54 -4.77
C VAL A 50 10.61 5.56 -5.93
N LYS A 51 9.50 5.60 -6.69
CA LYS A 51 9.32 4.76 -7.88
C LYS A 51 10.40 5.03 -8.92
N ASN A 52 10.69 6.30 -9.22
CA ASN A 52 11.72 6.67 -10.19
C ASN A 52 13.13 6.28 -9.72
N ARG A 53 13.41 6.39 -8.42
CA ARG A 53 14.72 6.04 -7.86
C ARG A 53 14.99 4.54 -7.83
N TYR A 54 14.01 3.73 -7.42
CA TYR A 54 14.25 2.32 -7.08
C TYR A 54 13.59 1.32 -8.03
N GLY A 55 12.63 1.75 -8.84
CA GLY A 55 11.98 0.91 -9.84
C GLY A 55 11.15 -0.27 -9.28
N PRO A 56 10.69 -1.19 -10.17
CA PRO A 56 9.79 -2.27 -9.79
C PRO A 56 10.37 -3.31 -8.83
N SER A 57 11.67 -3.63 -8.97
CA SER A 57 12.35 -4.64 -8.16
C SER A 57 12.35 -4.31 -6.66
N PHE A 58 12.33 -3.03 -6.31
CA PHE A 58 12.20 -2.58 -4.93
C PHE A 58 10.90 -3.04 -4.28
N TYR A 59 9.78 -2.84 -4.97
CA TYR A 59 8.46 -3.25 -4.49
C TYR A 59 8.32 -4.78 -4.39
N GLN A 60 8.93 -5.51 -5.34
CA GLN A 60 8.98 -6.97 -5.30
C GLN A 60 9.74 -7.47 -4.07
N ASN A 61 10.91 -6.86 -3.77
CA ASN A 61 11.74 -7.25 -2.64
C ASN A 61 11.06 -6.96 -1.29
N ILE A 62 10.44 -5.79 -1.13
CA ILE A 62 9.71 -5.47 0.12
C ILE A 62 8.47 -6.37 0.28
N GLY A 63 7.77 -6.67 -0.82
CA GLY A 63 6.64 -7.59 -0.80
C GLY A 63 7.04 -9.01 -0.42
N LYS A 64 8.16 -9.51 -0.97
CA LYS A 64 8.73 -10.82 -0.62
C LYS A 64 9.10 -10.88 0.87
N LYS A 65 9.81 -9.89 1.39
CA LYS A 65 10.19 -9.81 2.82
C LYS A 65 8.98 -9.79 3.75
N GLY A 66 7.94 -9.02 3.38
CA GLY A 66 6.68 -8.98 4.13
C GLY A 66 5.98 -10.34 4.12
N GLY A 67 5.87 -10.97 2.96
CA GLY A 67 5.28 -12.31 2.81
C GLY A 67 6.03 -13.40 3.58
N GLU A 68 7.36 -13.37 3.56
CA GLU A 68 8.20 -14.31 4.34
C GLU A 68 8.00 -14.14 5.85
N THR A 69 7.89 -12.90 6.33
CA THR A 69 7.60 -12.60 7.74
C THR A 69 6.23 -13.15 8.15
N VAL A 70 5.18 -12.85 7.37
CA VAL A 70 3.83 -13.36 7.63
C VAL A 70 3.80 -14.89 7.62
N LYS A 71 4.48 -15.52 6.65
CA LYS A 71 4.57 -16.97 6.56
C LYS A 71 5.23 -17.58 7.80
N ARG A 72 6.29 -16.96 8.32
CA ARG A 72 6.98 -17.41 9.54
C ARG A 72 6.10 -17.28 10.78
N GLU A 73 5.35 -16.18 10.92
CA GLU A 73 4.54 -15.89 12.11
C GLU A 73 3.22 -16.65 12.14
N ARG A 74 2.54 -16.75 10.99
CA ARG A 74 1.14 -17.23 10.90
C ARG A 74 1.01 -18.63 10.30
N GLY A 75 2.06 -19.13 9.65
CA GLY A 75 2.07 -20.46 9.03
C GLY A 75 1.10 -20.61 7.85
N THR A 76 0.87 -21.86 7.45
CA THR A 76 0.09 -22.21 6.26
C THR A 76 -1.42 -22.08 6.44
N ALA A 77 -1.92 -22.28 7.67
CA ALA A 77 -3.35 -22.18 7.98
C ALA A 77 -3.92 -20.79 7.68
N PHE A 78 -3.14 -19.74 7.93
CA PHE A 78 -3.51 -18.35 7.61
C PHE A 78 -3.80 -18.14 6.12
N TYR A 79 -2.98 -18.70 5.23
CA TYR A 79 -3.20 -18.59 3.78
C TYR A 79 -4.43 -19.36 3.32
N ALA A 80 -4.71 -20.50 3.96
CA ALA A 80 -5.92 -21.27 3.68
C ALA A 80 -7.19 -20.52 4.12
N GLU A 81 -7.15 -19.86 5.26
CA GLU A 81 -8.26 -19.05 5.79
C GLU A 81 -8.55 -17.84 4.90
N ILE A 82 -7.54 -17.03 4.56
CA ILE A 82 -7.74 -15.86 3.67
C ILE A 82 -8.21 -16.29 2.28
N GLY A 83 -7.73 -17.43 1.78
CA GLY A 83 -8.17 -18.01 0.52
C GLY A 83 -9.63 -18.43 0.55
N ARG A 84 -10.05 -19.10 1.63
CA ARG A 84 -11.45 -19.49 1.86
C ARG A 84 -12.36 -18.26 1.92
N LYS A 85 -12.01 -17.27 2.75
CA LYS A 85 -12.78 -16.02 2.90
C LYS A 85 -12.92 -15.27 1.58
N GLY A 86 -11.85 -15.21 0.78
CA GLY A 86 -11.89 -14.61 -0.56
C GLY A 86 -12.82 -15.36 -1.52
N GLY A 87 -12.80 -16.70 -1.47
CA GLY A 87 -13.69 -17.56 -2.26
C GLY A 87 -15.16 -17.39 -1.87
N GLU A 88 -15.45 -17.34 -0.57
CA GLU A 88 -16.79 -17.11 -0.02
C GLU A 88 -17.35 -15.76 -0.46
N MET A 89 -16.58 -14.68 -0.36
CA MET A 89 -17.02 -13.36 -0.83
C MET A 89 -17.33 -13.34 -2.33
N ARG A 90 -16.53 -14.03 -3.14
CA ARG A 90 -16.79 -14.17 -4.59
C ARG A 90 -18.07 -14.97 -4.83
N GLY A 91 -18.29 -16.03 -4.06
CA GLY A 91 -19.50 -16.85 -4.13
C GLY A 91 -20.76 -16.06 -3.76
N GLN A 92 -20.70 -15.29 -2.67
CA GLN A 92 -21.80 -14.43 -2.22
C GLN A 92 -22.15 -13.38 -3.25
N ARG A 93 -21.17 -12.64 -3.79
CA ARG A 93 -21.40 -11.67 -4.87
C ARG A 93 -22.00 -12.32 -6.11
N ALA A 94 -21.56 -13.53 -6.46
CA ALA A 94 -22.10 -14.26 -7.60
C ALA A 94 -23.52 -14.76 -7.34
N ALA A 95 -23.89 -15.11 -6.10
CA ALA A 95 -25.25 -15.47 -5.73
C ALA A 95 -26.17 -14.24 -5.74
N GLU A 96 -25.74 -13.14 -5.12
CA GLU A 96 -26.47 -11.87 -5.07
C GLU A 96 -26.72 -11.28 -6.47
N GLN A 97 -25.73 -11.35 -7.38
CA GLN A 97 -25.91 -10.94 -8.77
C GLN A 97 -26.86 -11.86 -9.54
N ARG A 98 -26.97 -13.14 -9.18
CA ARG A 98 -27.93 -14.08 -9.80
C ARG A 98 -29.35 -13.81 -9.32
N ASP A 99 -29.51 -13.49 -8.04
CA ASP A 99 -30.81 -13.13 -7.46
C ASP A 99 -31.28 -11.74 -7.96
N ALA A 100 -30.37 -10.80 -8.19
CA ALA A 100 -30.65 -9.49 -8.77
C ALA A 100 -30.92 -9.50 -10.29
N SER A 101 -30.62 -10.60 -10.99
CA SER A 101 -30.85 -10.78 -12.44
C SER A 101 -31.98 -11.76 -12.76
N VAL A 102 -32.82 -12.10 -11.77
CA VAL A 102 -34.07 -12.83 -12.02
C VAL A 102 -35.10 -11.86 -12.61
N ASP A 103 -34.84 -11.44 -13.85
CA ASP A 103 -35.89 -11.02 -14.77
C ASP A 103 -36.77 -12.25 -15.01
N VAL A 104 -38.03 -12.18 -14.57
CA VAL A 104 -39.06 -13.25 -14.65
C VAL A 104 -39.40 -13.73 -16.08
N ASN A 105 -38.72 -13.23 -17.11
CA ASN A 105 -38.88 -13.64 -18.51
C ASN A 105 -37.60 -14.20 -19.18
N ALA A 106 -36.50 -14.38 -18.45
CA ALA A 106 -35.28 -14.93 -19.02
C ALA A 106 -35.29 -16.48 -19.04
N ALA A 107 -35.15 -17.06 -20.24
CA ALA A 107 -35.02 -18.51 -20.42
C ALA A 107 -33.87 -19.08 -19.56
N PRO A 108 -34.00 -20.30 -18.98
CA PRO A 108 -33.03 -20.84 -18.05
C PRO A 108 -31.64 -20.95 -18.70
N VAL A 109 -30.65 -20.28 -18.09
CA VAL A 109 -29.24 -20.41 -18.49
C VAL A 109 -28.76 -21.81 -18.12
N VAL A 110 -28.76 -22.72 -19.10
CA VAL A 110 -28.20 -24.07 -18.94
C VAL A 110 -26.70 -23.96 -18.66
N PRO A 111 -26.17 -24.57 -17.59
CA PRO A 111 -24.74 -24.56 -17.32
C PRO A 111 -24.02 -25.27 -18.47
N ARG A 112 -23.29 -24.52 -19.30
CA ARG A 112 -22.41 -25.09 -20.31
C ARG A 112 -21.37 -25.94 -19.59
N LYS A 113 -21.42 -27.27 -19.75
CA LYS A 113 -20.34 -28.16 -19.32
C LYS A 113 -19.05 -27.63 -19.94
N ARG A 114 -18.20 -27.00 -19.13
CA ARG A 114 -16.82 -26.71 -19.51
C ARG A 114 -16.11 -28.05 -19.61
N GLY A 115 -16.15 -28.66 -20.79
CA GLY A 115 -15.25 -29.75 -21.13
C GLY A 115 -13.83 -29.27 -20.91
N ARG A 116 -12.99 -30.05 -20.22
CA ARG A 116 -11.55 -29.80 -20.18
C ARG A 116 -11.05 -29.84 -21.63
N PRO A 117 -10.43 -28.77 -22.16
CA PRO A 117 -9.83 -28.85 -23.49
C PRO A 117 -8.77 -29.95 -23.44
N ALA A 118 -8.85 -30.87 -24.40
CA ALA A 118 -7.87 -31.94 -24.55
C ALA A 118 -6.47 -31.33 -24.68
N LYS A 119 -5.54 -31.83 -23.86
CA LYS A 119 -4.14 -31.40 -23.87
C LYS A 119 -3.53 -31.90 -25.18
N ASN A 120 -3.19 -31.00 -26.10
CA ASN A 120 -2.49 -31.37 -27.34
C ASN A 120 -1.09 -31.90 -26.97
N PRO A 121 -0.70 -33.12 -27.37
CA PRO A 121 0.68 -33.56 -27.20
C PRO A 121 1.57 -32.74 -28.14
N ALA A 122 2.59 -32.10 -27.59
CA ALA A 122 3.61 -31.41 -28.36
C ALA A 122 4.41 -32.43 -29.18
N LYS A 123 4.75 -32.03 -30.42
CA LYS A 123 5.55 -32.79 -31.38
C LYS A 123 7.03 -32.77 -31.01
#